data_AF-A0A3S3ZMT6-F1
#
_entry.id   AF-A0A3S3ZMT6-F1
#
_cell.length_a   1.000
_cell.length_b   1.000
_cell.length_c   1.000
_cell.angle_alpha   90.00
_cell.angle_beta   90.00
_cell.angle_gamma   90.00
#
_symmetry.space_group_name_H-M   'P 1'
#
loop_
_entity.id
_entity.type
_entity.pdbx_description
1 polymer ?
#
loop_
_entity_poly.entity_id
_entity_poly.type
_entity_poly.pdbx_seq_one_letter_code
_entity_poly.pdbx_strand_id
1 'polypeptide(L)'
;MAWSNSYPEARQNGSGEPINYYTWRNMKGQVQFRFTDIEVDGGAQWYSAYGWINLIDNTGKVWADKAVHKSWGVTPAFTNLCFIPGNRLVRMQVTMHVINRAGAGYYNHWTSHLRWNNSTAV
;
A
#
# COMPACT_ATOMS: atom_id res chain seq x y z
N MET A 1 -18.88 10.16 8.35
CA MET A 1 -17.75 9.22 8.55
C MET A 1 -16.47 9.91 8.08
N ALA A 2 -15.60 10.31 9.00
CA ALA A 2 -14.36 11.01 8.64
C ALA A 2 -13.25 9.99 8.37
N TRP A 3 -13.16 9.52 7.12
CA TRP A 3 -12.00 8.78 6.65
C TRP A 3 -10.81 9.72 6.55
N SER A 4 -9.71 9.40 7.24
CA SER A 4 -8.42 10.05 7.00
C SER A 4 -7.73 9.35 5.85
N ASN A 5 -7.13 10.09 4.92
CA ASN A 5 -6.44 9.54 3.77
C ASN A 5 -4.95 9.87 3.84
N SER A 6 -4.11 8.91 3.47
CA SER A 6 -2.71 9.15 3.15
C SER A 6 -2.49 8.71 1.71
N TYR A 7 -2.12 9.68 0.88
CA TYR A 7 -1.60 9.48 -0.45
C TYR A 7 -0.08 9.49 -0.32
N PRO A 8 0.66 8.45 -0.74
CA PRO A 8 2.03 8.69 -1.15
C PRO A 8 1.94 9.54 -2.42
N GLU A 9 1.96 10.87 -2.27
CA GLU A 9 1.94 11.82 -3.40
C GLU A 9 3.25 11.79 -4.21
N ALA A 10 4.31 11.21 -3.65
CA ALA A 10 5.58 11.07 -4.32
C ALA A 10 5.62 9.77 -5.13
N ARG A 11 5.95 9.88 -6.43
CA ARG A 11 6.46 8.78 -7.26
C ARG A 11 7.49 7.98 -6.45
N GLN A 12 7.12 6.80 -6.00
CA GLN A 12 8.04 5.95 -5.25
C GLN A 12 9.00 5.31 -6.25
N ASN A 13 10.27 5.72 -6.21
CA ASN A 13 11.34 5.05 -6.94
C ASN A 13 11.76 3.81 -6.15
N GLY A 14 11.70 2.64 -6.78
CA GLY A 14 12.22 1.43 -6.19
C GLY A 14 13.16 0.72 -7.15
N SER A 15 14.41 0.57 -6.73
CA SER A 15 15.39 -0.32 -7.36
C SER A 15 15.34 -1.70 -6.73
N GLY A 16 15.19 -2.74 -7.55
CA GLY A 16 15.30 -4.13 -7.12
C GLY A 16 14.02 -4.68 -6.50
N GLU A 17 13.69 -5.90 -6.87
CA GLU A 17 12.68 -6.69 -6.17
C GLU A 17 13.20 -7.00 -4.76
N PRO A 18 12.48 -6.65 -3.67
CA PRO A 18 11.26 -5.85 -3.59
C PRO A 18 11.46 -4.35 -3.28
N ILE A 19 10.56 -3.51 -3.82
CA ILE A 19 10.45 -2.09 -3.48
C ILE A 19 9.95 -1.93 -2.05
N ASN A 20 10.73 -1.30 -1.16
CA ASN A 20 10.35 -1.05 0.23
C ASN A 20 10.00 0.44 0.45
N TYR A 21 8.71 0.78 0.45
CA TYR A 21 8.24 2.09 0.92
C TYR A 21 7.90 2.02 2.41
N TYR A 22 8.19 3.08 3.17
CA TYR A 22 7.60 3.23 4.49
C TYR A 22 7.18 4.66 4.83
N THR A 23 6.12 4.78 5.64
CA THR A 23 5.71 6.06 6.23
C THR A 23 5.02 5.85 7.57
N TRP A 24 5.17 6.81 8.48
CA TRP A 24 4.53 6.79 9.79
C TRP A 24 3.28 7.67 9.78
N ARG A 25 2.19 7.16 10.34
CA ARG A 25 0.94 7.91 10.57
C ARG A 25 0.33 7.52 11.90
N ASN A 26 -0.32 8.48 12.56
CA ASN A 26 -1.22 8.17 13.67
C ASN A 26 -2.52 7.60 13.09
N MET A 27 -2.83 6.35 13.43
CA MET A 27 -3.99 5.63 12.91
C MET A 27 -4.84 5.13 14.08
N LYS A 28 -6.16 5.10 13.84
CA LYS A 28 -7.14 4.44 14.71
C LYS A 28 -8.32 3.92 13.89
N GLY A 29 -8.93 2.83 14.36
CA GLY A 29 -10.09 2.19 13.76
C GLY A 29 -9.75 1.31 12.56
N GLN A 30 -10.73 1.13 11.67
CA GLN A 30 -10.58 0.24 10.51
C GLN A 30 -9.64 0.85 9.47
N VAL A 31 -8.61 0.10 9.06
CA VAL A 31 -7.63 0.50 8.05
C VAL A 31 -7.86 -0.23 6.75
N GLN A 32 -7.83 0.51 5.65
CA GLN A 32 -8.04 0.00 4.30
C GLN A 32 -7.00 0.55 3.34
N PHE A 33 -6.69 -0.22 2.30
CA PHE A 33 -5.72 0.14 1.29
C PHE A 33 -6.20 -0.23 -0.10
N ARG A 34 -5.83 0.56 -1.11
CA ARG A 34 -5.86 0.16 -2.52
C ARG A 34 -4.72 0.80 -3.28
N PHE A 35 -4.22 0.12 -4.31
CA PHE A 35 -3.41 0.77 -5.33
C PHE A 35 -4.26 1.67 -6.21
N THR A 36 -3.69 2.77 -6.69
CA THR A 36 -4.35 3.67 -7.64
C THR A 36 -3.70 3.55 -9.01
N ASP A 37 -2.47 4.02 -9.16
CA ASP A 37 -1.74 3.99 -10.41
C ASP A 37 -0.41 3.25 -10.24
N ILE A 38 0.01 2.56 -11.29
CA ILE A 38 1.28 1.85 -11.35
C ILE A 38 1.86 2.10 -12.74
N GLU A 39 3.07 2.62 -12.77
CA GLU A 39 3.85 2.91 -13.96
C GLU A 39 5.12 2.06 -13.92
N VAL A 40 5.57 1.58 -15.07
CA VAL A 40 6.83 0.84 -15.21
C VAL A 40 7.80 1.71 -16.00
N ASP A 41 9.06 1.76 -15.57
CA ASP A 41 10.09 2.57 -16.22
C ASP A 41 10.21 2.22 -17.72
N GLY A 42 10.37 3.25 -18.54
CA GLY A 42 10.39 3.10 -20.00
C GLY A 42 9.01 2.91 -20.65
N GLY A 43 7.92 2.98 -19.89
CA GLY A 43 6.55 2.93 -20.41
C GLY A 43 6.11 1.54 -20.87
N ALA A 44 6.80 0.49 -20.44
CA ALA A 44 6.48 -0.88 -20.81
C ALA A 44 5.07 -1.28 -20.32
N GLN A 45 4.34 -2.04 -21.13
CA GLN A 45 3.04 -2.57 -20.76
C GLN A 45 3.18 -3.65 -19.67
N TRP A 46 2.41 -3.53 -18.59
CA TRP A 46 2.33 -4.49 -17.50
C TRP A 46 0.91 -5.08 -17.36
N TYR A 47 0.76 -6.13 -16.55
CA TYR A 47 -0.52 -6.85 -16.42
C TYR A 47 -1.07 -6.91 -15.00
N SER A 48 -0.21 -7.31 -14.06
CA SER A 48 -0.58 -7.46 -12.66
C SER A 48 0.52 -6.92 -11.76
N ALA A 49 0.11 -6.42 -10.61
CA ALA A 49 0.99 -6.00 -9.55
C ALA A 49 0.55 -6.63 -8.23
N TYR A 50 1.52 -7.10 -7.47
CA TYR A 50 1.35 -7.69 -6.16
C TYR A 50 2.07 -6.84 -5.14
N GLY A 51 1.38 -6.48 -4.08
CA GLY A 51 1.93 -5.75 -2.95
C GLY A 51 1.77 -6.56 -1.67
N TRP A 52 2.71 -6.42 -0.76
CA TRP A 52 2.63 -6.88 0.61
C TRP A 52 2.63 -5.66 1.53
N ILE A 53 1.56 -5.47 2.29
CA ILE A 53 1.38 -4.33 3.18
C ILE A 53 1.58 -4.79 4.61
N ASN A 54 2.59 -4.24 5.28
CA ASN A 54 2.82 -4.40 6.70
C ASN A 54 2.43 -3.12 7.44
N LEU A 55 1.65 -3.26 8.51
CA LEU A 55 1.35 -2.17 9.44
C LEU A 55 1.98 -2.53 10.79
N ILE A 56 2.99 -1.78 11.23
CA ILE A 56 3.79 -2.07 12.41
C ILE A 56 3.76 -0.85 13.33
N ASP A 57 3.33 -0.99 14.58
CA ASP A 57 3.33 0.16 15.50
C ASP A 57 4.71 0.45 16.09
N ASN A 58 4.83 1.58 16.79
CA ASN A 58 6.08 2.03 17.42
C ASN A 58 6.60 1.08 18.52
N THR A 59 5.82 0.09 18.96
CA THR A 59 6.28 -0.97 19.87
C THR A 59 6.78 -2.21 19.14
N GLY A 60 6.73 -2.22 17.81
CA GLY A 60 7.10 -3.35 16.96
C GLY A 60 5.96 -4.35 16.70
N LYS A 61 4.76 -4.11 17.23
CA LYS A 61 3.62 -4.99 17.00
C LYS A 61 3.14 -4.89 15.55
N VAL A 62 3.06 -6.04 14.89
CA VAL A 62 2.48 -6.17 13.55
C VAL A 62 0.94 -6.24 13.65
N TRP A 63 0.26 -5.26 13.08
CA TRP A 63 -1.20 -5.18 12.99
C TRP A 63 -1.76 -5.75 11.70
N ALA A 64 -1.00 -5.65 10.61
CA ALA A 64 -1.35 -6.24 9.33
C ALA A 64 -0.10 -6.76 8.63
N ASP A 65 -0.28 -7.87 7.93
CA ASP A 65 0.67 -8.45 6.98
C ASP A 65 -0.19 -9.05 5.85
N LYS A 66 -0.45 -8.26 4.80
CA LYS A 66 -1.46 -8.61 3.79
C LYS A 66 -0.99 -8.40 2.38
N ALA A 67 -1.25 -9.41 1.55
CA ALA A 67 -1.18 -9.31 0.12
C ALA A 67 -2.32 -8.43 -0.44
N VAL A 68 -1.98 -7.62 -1.43
CA VAL A 68 -2.90 -6.79 -2.21
C VAL A 68 -2.54 -6.93 -3.68
N HIS A 69 -3.54 -6.87 -4.55
CA HIS A 69 -3.36 -7.09 -5.98
C HIS A 69 -4.03 -5.99 -6.80
N LYS A 70 -3.43 -5.65 -7.94
CA LYS A 70 -4.02 -4.76 -8.94
C LYS A 70 -3.74 -5.29 -10.34
N SER A 71 -4.77 -5.28 -11.19
CA SER A 71 -4.63 -5.49 -12.63
C SER A 71 -4.44 -4.16 -13.36
N TRP A 72 -3.74 -4.20 -14.49
CA TRP A 72 -3.56 -3.03 -15.36
C TRP A 72 -4.90 -2.48 -15.84
N GLY A 73 -5.02 -1.15 -15.88
CA GLY A 73 -6.25 -0.45 -16.29
C GLY A 73 -7.41 -0.53 -15.30
N VAL A 74 -7.30 -1.26 -14.19
CA VAL A 74 -8.39 -1.46 -13.23
C VAL A 74 -8.04 -0.83 -11.88
N THR A 75 -8.88 0.06 -11.37
CA THR A 75 -8.77 0.54 -9.98
C THR A 75 -9.40 -0.49 -9.04
N PRO A 76 -8.62 -1.17 -8.18
CA PRO A 76 -9.18 -2.15 -7.26
C PRO A 76 -10.06 -1.51 -6.18
N ALA A 77 -10.99 -2.30 -5.65
CA ALA A 77 -11.70 -1.94 -4.43
C ALA A 77 -10.72 -1.83 -3.25
N PHE A 78 -11.16 -1.19 -2.17
CA PHE A 78 -10.38 -1.13 -0.93
C PHE A 78 -10.30 -2.51 -0.26
N THR A 79 -9.09 -2.95 0.02
CA THR A 79 -8.81 -4.13 0.84
C THR A 79 -8.80 -3.76 2.32
N ASN A 80 -9.53 -4.54 3.13
CA ASN A 80 -9.47 -4.45 4.59
C ASN A 80 -8.16 -5.01 5.13
N LEU A 81 -7.34 -4.14 5.72
CA LEU A 81 -6.05 -4.53 6.30
C LEU A 81 -6.23 -5.04 7.72
N CYS A 82 -6.65 -4.19 8.64
CA CYS A 82 -6.82 -4.51 10.05
C CYS A 82 -7.73 -3.49 10.76
N PHE A 83 -7.88 -3.69 12.07
CA PHE A 83 -8.46 -2.70 12.98
C PHE A 83 -7.40 -2.32 14.03
N ILE A 84 -7.19 -1.02 14.22
CA ILE A 84 -6.24 -0.48 15.21
C ILE A 84 -7.04 0.11 16.39
N PRO A 85 -6.96 -0.47 17.60
CA PRO A 85 -7.62 0.06 18.79
C PRO A 85 -6.83 1.23 19.36
N GLY A 86 -7.56 2.30 19.72
CA GLY A 86 -6.99 3.57 20.17
C GLY A 86 -6.16 4.27 19.09
N ASN A 87 -5.61 5.44 19.43
CA ASN A 87 -4.72 6.17 18.55
C ASN A 87 -3.28 5.65 18.69
N ARG A 88 -2.72 5.11 17.61
CA ARG A 88 -1.35 4.54 17.60
C ARG A 88 -0.52 5.10 16.46
N LEU A 89 0.76 5.32 16.72
CA LEU A 89 1.73 5.63 15.68
C LEU A 89 2.12 4.35 14.95
N VAL A 90 1.77 4.25 13.68
CA VAL A 90 1.93 3.05 12.85
C VAL A 90 2.74 3.34 11.59
N ARG A 91 3.76 2.51 11.37
CA ARG A 91 4.53 2.44 10.14
C ARG A 91 3.79 1.56 9.16
N MET A 92 3.41 2.14 8.04
CA MET A 92 3.07 1.36 6.86
C MET A 92 4.37 1.04 6.13
N GLN A 93 4.56 -0.23 5.79
CA GLN A 93 5.61 -0.72 4.90
C GLN A 93 4.95 -1.43 3.73
N VAL A 94 5.43 -1.18 2.52
CA VAL A 94 4.94 -1.82 1.28
C VAL A 94 6.10 -2.43 0.54
N THR A 95 5.94 -3.70 0.21
CA THR A 95 6.79 -4.52 -0.66
C THR A 95 6.03 -4.72 -1.96
N MET A 96 6.53 -4.32 -3.13
CA MET A 96 5.76 -4.44 -4.39
C MET A 96 6.54 -5.13 -5.52
N HIS A 97 5.81 -5.89 -6.32
CA HIS A 97 6.25 -6.57 -7.54
C HIS A 97 5.28 -6.28 -8.69
N VAL A 98 5.81 -6.05 -9.89
CA VAL A 98 5.02 -5.85 -11.11
C VAL A 98 5.39 -6.92 -12.14
N ILE A 99 4.39 -7.57 -12.71
CA ILE A 99 4.54 -8.60 -13.74
C ILE A 99 4.21 -8.00 -15.10
N ASN A 100 5.15 -8.14 -16.04
CA ASN A 100 4.99 -7.73 -17.44
C ASN A 100 4.93 -8.91 -18.42
N ARG A 101 4.77 -8.64 -19.72
CA ARG A 101 4.73 -9.65 -20.82
C ARG A 101 5.95 -10.56 -20.89
N ALA A 102 7.12 -10.08 -20.47
CA ALA A 102 8.37 -10.83 -20.52
C ALA A 102 8.64 -11.62 -19.23
N GLY A 103 7.78 -11.51 -18.21
CA GLY A 103 7.99 -12.14 -16.91
C GLY A 103 9.17 -11.57 -16.12
N ALA A 104 9.75 -10.46 -16.56
CA ALA A 104 10.86 -9.81 -15.87
C ALA A 104 10.36 -8.73 -14.90
N GLY A 105 11.00 -8.61 -13.74
CA GLY A 105 10.76 -7.52 -12.79
C GLY A 105 11.42 -6.23 -13.29
N TYR A 106 10.69 -5.12 -13.23
CA TYR A 106 11.17 -3.80 -13.66
C TYR A 106 11.08 -2.80 -12.51
N TYR A 107 11.87 -1.74 -12.62
CA TYR A 107 11.63 -0.52 -11.86
C TYR A 107 10.20 -0.04 -12.14
N ASN A 108 9.48 0.27 -11.07
CA ASN A 108 8.12 0.72 -11.19
C ASN A 108 7.84 1.84 -10.19
N HIS A 109 7.00 2.77 -10.62
CA HIS A 109 6.40 3.78 -9.76
C HIS A 109 4.98 3.36 -9.44
N TRP A 110 4.52 3.70 -8.24
CA TRP A 110 3.16 3.41 -7.85
C TRP A 110 2.61 4.46 -6.90
N THR A 111 1.30 4.62 -6.95
CA THR A 111 0.51 5.41 -6.02
C THR A 111 -0.52 4.52 -5.35
N SER A 112 -1.01 4.97 -4.19
CA SER A 112 -2.02 4.24 -3.44
C SER A 112 -2.89 5.17 -2.61
N HIS A 113 -4.04 4.66 -2.19
CA HIS A 113 -4.80 5.25 -1.11
C HIS A 113 -4.72 4.34 0.11
N LEU A 114 -4.15 4.86 1.19
CA LEU A 114 -4.36 4.32 2.53
C LEU A 114 -5.41 5.17 3.22
N ARG A 115 -6.39 4.54 3.86
CA ARG A 115 -7.37 5.25 4.68
C ARG A 115 -7.68 4.54 5.97
N TRP A 116 -8.04 5.31 7.00
CA TRP A 116 -8.52 4.76 8.26
C TRP A 116 -9.74 5.51 8.79
N ASN A 117 -10.64 4.75 9.41
CA ASN A 117 -11.88 5.29 9.94
C ASN A 117 -11.75 5.61 11.43
N ASN A 118 -11.64 6.90 11.72
CA ASN A 118 -11.51 7.38 13.09
C ASN A 118 -12.78 7.21 13.95
N SER A 119 -13.95 6.98 13.34
CA SER A 119 -15.23 6.90 14.05
C SER A 119 -15.61 5.51 14.52
N THR A 120 -14.87 4.46 14.14
CA THR A 120 -15.12 3.08 14.59
C THR A 120 -14.11 2.59 15.61
N ALA A 121 -13.16 3.43 16.01
CA ALA A 121 -12.21 3.14 17.08
C ALA A 121 -12.93 3.18 18.44
N VAL A 122 -13.19 2.01 19.02
CA VAL A 122 -13.59 1.87 20.43
C VAL A 122 -12.32 1.88 21.29
#